data_AF-A0A541BVY9-F1
#
_entry.id   AF-A0A541BVY9-F1
#
_cell.length_a   1.000
_cell.length_b   1.000
_cell.length_c   1.000
_cell.angle_alpha   90.00
_cell.angle_beta   90.00
_cell.angle_gamma   90.00
#
_symmetry.space_group_name_H-M   'P 1'
#
loop_
_entity.id
_entity.type
_entity.pdbx_description
1 polymer ?
#
loop_
_entity_poly.entity_id
_entity_poly.type
_entity_poly.pdbx_seq_one_letter_code
_entity_poly.pdbx_strand_id
1 'polypeptide(L)'
;MAERIVIVGAGAAGRAAAALLPQARIVARPEATAWHAEPGRLWILERGQIDAVPFDILVVAAPVLHLLLALGCRTRAWRPVVDACGRTSAADVFAAGALVGAATADEAARQGRIVAQAILGRAPEGTIAVGAPPERVGEDDLLAASLGVTKVALRDGGIVGIATAARHRTDAEPIPFAPATPIPFAALAARAGERPPPRPLQIDEALA
;
A
#
# COMPACT_ATOMS: atom_id res chain seq x y z
N MET A 1 -21.98 -15.24 -0.54
CA MET A 1 -21.79 -13.85 -1.03
C MET A 1 -20.59 -13.86 -1.96
N ALA A 2 -20.60 -13.10 -3.05
CA ALA A 2 -19.42 -12.99 -3.91
C ALA A 2 -18.29 -12.26 -3.16
N GLU A 3 -17.05 -12.73 -3.27
CA GLU A 3 -15.89 -12.08 -2.66
C GLU A 3 -15.70 -10.67 -3.22
N ARG A 4 -15.50 -9.70 -2.32
CA ARG A 4 -15.24 -8.29 -2.65
C ARG A 4 -13.75 -8.10 -2.85
N ILE A 5 -13.31 -8.12 -4.10
CA ILE A 5 -11.91 -7.93 -4.46
C ILE A 5 -11.67 -6.45 -4.78
N VAL A 6 -10.65 -5.86 -4.16
CA VAL A 6 -10.21 -4.49 -4.44
C VAL A 6 -8.77 -4.49 -4.93
N ILE A 7 -8.51 -3.82 -6.05
CA ILE A 7 -7.17 -3.64 -6.63
C ILE A 7 -6.79 -2.17 -6.54
N VAL A 8 -5.73 -1.85 -5.81
CA VAL A 8 -5.18 -0.49 -5.73
C VAL A 8 -4.11 -0.31 -6.81
N GLY A 9 -4.37 0.59 -7.75
CA GLY A 9 -3.49 0.91 -8.86
C GLY A 9 -3.98 0.37 -10.21
N ALA A 10 -4.02 1.25 -11.21
CA ALA A 10 -4.38 0.92 -12.59
C ALA A 10 -3.14 0.79 -13.50
N GLY A 11 -1.96 0.53 -12.93
CA GLY A 11 -0.72 0.26 -13.68
C GLY A 11 -0.73 -1.12 -14.37
N ALA A 12 0.40 -1.51 -14.97
CA ALA A 12 0.50 -2.78 -15.70
C ALA A 12 0.10 -4.01 -14.85
N ALA A 13 0.58 -4.09 -13.60
CA ALA A 13 0.18 -5.14 -12.66
C ALA A 13 -1.32 -5.15 -12.36
N GLY A 14 -1.88 -4.00 -11.99
CA GLY A 14 -3.28 -3.89 -11.62
C GLY A 14 -4.23 -4.19 -12.78
N ARG A 15 -3.92 -3.71 -13.99
CA ARG A 15 -4.70 -4.02 -15.21
C ARG A 15 -4.65 -5.50 -15.55
N ALA A 16 -3.47 -6.12 -15.45
CA ALA A 16 -3.30 -7.54 -15.75
C ALA A 16 -4.04 -8.43 -14.73
N ALA A 17 -4.03 -8.05 -13.45
CA ALA A 17 -4.82 -8.72 -12.42
C ALA A 17 -6.33 -8.56 -12.69
N ALA A 18 -6.79 -7.34 -12.97
CA ALA A 18 -8.20 -7.05 -13.24
C ALA A 18 -8.75 -7.77 -14.48
N ALA A 19 -7.91 -8.01 -15.50
CA ALA A 19 -8.30 -8.78 -16.68
C ALA A 19 -8.70 -10.23 -16.35
N LEU A 20 -8.15 -10.80 -15.27
CA LEU A 20 -8.48 -12.14 -14.78
C LEU A 20 -9.52 -12.14 -13.64
N LEU A 21 -9.70 -10.98 -13.00
CA LEU A 21 -10.63 -10.76 -11.89
C LEU A 21 -11.67 -9.68 -12.29
N PRO A 22 -12.59 -9.98 -13.22
CA PRO A 22 -13.53 -8.99 -13.77
C PRO A 22 -14.47 -8.39 -12.71
N GLN A 23 -14.67 -9.07 -11.57
CA GLN A 23 -15.45 -8.59 -10.44
C GLN A 23 -14.69 -7.61 -9.53
N ALA A 24 -13.38 -7.44 -9.73
CA ALA A 24 -12.56 -6.60 -8.86
C ALA A 24 -12.83 -5.11 -9.09
N ARG A 25 -12.96 -4.36 -7.99
CA ARG A 25 -13.02 -2.89 -8.03
C ARG A 25 -11.60 -2.33 -8.11
N ILE A 26 -11.28 -1.59 -9.16
CA ILE A 26 -10.02 -0.85 -9.26
C ILE A 26 -10.17 0.50 -8.53
N VAL A 27 -9.25 0.78 -7.62
CA VAL A 27 -9.06 2.09 -6.97
C VAL A 27 -7.75 2.67 -7.48
N ALA A 28 -7.84 3.70 -8.33
CA ALA A 28 -6.66 4.31 -8.93
C ALA A 28 -6.91 5.79 -9.25
N ARG A 29 -5.81 6.56 -9.29
CA ARG A 29 -5.82 7.96 -9.69
C ARG A 29 -6.02 8.07 -11.21
N PRO A 30 -6.65 9.16 -11.69
CA PRO A 30 -7.16 10.31 -10.91
C PRO A 30 -8.54 10.11 -10.26
N GLU A 31 -9.25 9.02 -10.54
CA GLU A 31 -10.65 8.83 -10.16
C GLU A 31 -10.82 8.65 -8.66
N ALA A 32 -9.95 7.87 -8.02
CA ALA A 32 -9.95 7.61 -6.59
C ALA A 32 -8.53 7.46 -6.03
N THR A 33 -8.31 7.95 -4.81
CA THR A 33 -7.03 7.78 -4.09
C THR A 33 -7.26 6.96 -2.84
N ALA A 34 -6.63 5.78 -2.76
CA ALA A 34 -6.52 5.04 -1.51
C ALA A 34 -5.54 5.78 -0.59
N TRP A 35 -5.99 6.18 0.60
CA TRP A 35 -5.18 6.99 1.51
C TRP A 35 -4.93 6.32 2.86
N HIS A 36 -5.72 5.32 3.25
CA HIS A 36 -5.47 4.48 4.43
C HIS A 36 -6.13 3.10 4.27
N ALA A 37 -5.69 2.11 5.04
CA ALA A 37 -6.27 0.77 5.05
C ALA A 37 -6.37 0.21 6.47
N GLU A 38 -7.38 -0.62 6.68
CA GLU A 38 -7.64 -1.42 7.87
C GLU A 38 -8.00 -2.84 7.42
N PRO A 39 -7.89 -3.85 8.29
CA PRO A 39 -8.38 -5.19 7.97
C PRO A 39 -9.83 -5.15 7.45
N GLY A 40 -10.03 -5.63 6.22
CA GLY A 40 -11.33 -5.66 5.55
C GLY A 40 -11.88 -4.31 5.06
N ARG A 41 -11.11 -3.22 5.15
CA ARG A 41 -11.57 -1.87 4.77
C ARG A 41 -10.46 -1.01 4.16
N LEU A 42 -10.72 -0.49 2.96
CA LEU A 42 -9.87 0.50 2.30
C LEU A 42 -10.55 1.88 2.39
N TRP A 43 -9.81 2.89 2.85
CA TRP A 43 -10.28 4.27 2.84
C TRP A 43 -9.86 4.96 1.55
N ILE A 44 -10.84 5.46 0.82
CA ILE A 44 -10.62 6.16 -0.45
C ILE A 44 -11.07 7.60 -0.37
N LEU A 45 -10.43 8.46 -1.15
CA LEU A 45 -10.91 9.77 -1.53
C LEU A 45 -11.40 9.69 -2.98
N GLU A 46 -12.70 9.83 -3.19
CA GLU A 46 -13.34 9.80 -4.51
C GLU A 46 -14.26 11.01 -4.62
N ARG A 47 -14.09 11.82 -5.68
CA ARG A 47 -14.91 13.04 -5.91
C ARG A 47 -14.99 14.00 -4.70
N GLY A 48 -13.89 14.10 -3.95
CA GLY A 48 -13.80 14.97 -2.77
C GLY A 48 -14.47 14.40 -1.50
N GLN A 49 -15.00 13.18 -1.56
CA GLN A 49 -15.62 12.48 -0.43
C GLN A 49 -14.74 11.34 0.05
N ILE A 50 -14.80 11.07 1.35
CA ILE A 50 -14.09 9.95 1.97
C ILE A 50 -15.05 8.80 2.18
N ASP A 51 -14.76 7.68 1.53
CA ASP A 51 -15.57 6.47 1.63
C ASP A 51 -14.77 5.29 2.17
N ALA A 52 -15.46 4.43 2.93
CA ALA A 52 -14.99 3.09 3.26
C ALA A 52 -15.38 2.13 2.13
N VAL A 53 -14.39 1.55 1.46
CA VAL A 53 -14.60 0.43 0.56
C VAL A 53 -14.27 -0.86 1.30
N PRO A 54 -15.26 -1.70 1.63
CA PRO A 54 -14.97 -2.98 2.24
C PRO A 54 -14.35 -3.93 1.21
N PHE A 55 -13.42 -4.77 1.66
CA PHE A 55 -12.82 -5.81 0.84
C PHE A 55 -12.76 -7.12 1.62
N ASP A 56 -12.86 -8.23 0.89
CA ASP A 56 -12.48 -9.56 1.38
C ASP A 56 -11.06 -9.89 0.92
N ILE A 57 -10.65 -9.38 -0.26
CA ILE A 57 -9.30 -9.52 -0.81
C ILE A 57 -8.79 -8.15 -1.27
N LEU A 58 -7.56 -7.79 -0.89
CA LEU A 58 -6.90 -6.55 -1.33
C LEU A 58 -5.63 -6.86 -2.13
N VAL A 59 -5.53 -6.29 -3.33
CA VAL A 59 -4.30 -6.32 -4.15
C VAL A 59 -3.70 -4.93 -4.23
N VAL A 60 -2.49 -4.75 -3.71
CA VAL A 60 -1.74 -3.48 -3.81
C VAL A 60 -0.78 -3.56 -4.99
N ALA A 61 -1.18 -2.94 -6.11
CA ALA A 61 -0.46 -2.91 -7.39
C ALA A 61 0.02 -1.49 -7.77
N ALA A 62 0.19 -0.63 -6.76
CA ALA A 62 0.68 0.74 -6.86
C ALA A 62 1.80 0.99 -5.82
N PRO A 63 2.66 2.01 -6.01
CA PRO A 63 3.71 2.36 -5.06
C PRO A 63 3.14 3.09 -3.84
N VAL A 64 2.30 2.40 -3.06
CA VAL A 64 1.60 2.91 -1.87
C VAL A 64 1.90 2.03 -0.65
N LEU A 65 3.18 1.91 -0.33
CA LEU A 65 3.68 1.05 0.76
C LEU A 65 2.97 1.31 2.10
N HIS A 66 2.59 2.57 2.37
CA HIS A 66 1.86 2.96 3.57
C HIS A 66 0.59 2.15 3.82
N LEU A 67 -0.13 1.69 2.78
CA LEU A 67 -1.31 0.84 2.96
C LEU A 67 -0.94 -0.54 3.54
N LEU A 68 0.17 -1.11 3.08
CA LEU A 68 0.66 -2.39 3.60
C LEU A 68 1.21 -2.25 5.02
N LEU A 69 1.90 -1.14 5.30
CA LEU A 69 2.35 -0.81 6.65
C LEU A 69 1.15 -0.68 7.61
N ALA A 70 0.10 0.05 7.22
CA ALA A 70 -1.12 0.20 8.02
C ALA A 70 -1.87 -1.12 8.30
N LEU A 71 -1.65 -2.14 7.47
CA LEU A 71 -2.23 -3.48 7.60
C LEU A 71 -1.35 -4.46 8.38
N GLY A 72 -0.23 -4.03 8.96
CA GLY A 72 0.66 -4.95 9.67
C GLY A 72 1.54 -5.83 8.77
N CYS A 73 1.71 -5.49 7.49
CA CYS A 73 2.52 -6.29 6.59
C CYS A 73 4.01 -6.18 6.97
N ARG A 74 4.70 -7.32 7.00
CA ARG A 74 6.16 -7.37 7.15
C ARG A 74 6.83 -6.68 5.96
N THR A 75 7.88 -5.92 6.23
CA THR A 75 8.68 -5.28 5.19
C THR A 75 10.16 -5.59 5.39
N ARG A 76 10.91 -5.54 4.29
CA ARG A 76 12.37 -5.65 4.29
C ARG A 76 12.92 -4.62 3.31
N ALA A 77 13.79 -3.74 3.78
CA ALA A 77 14.36 -2.65 2.99
C ALA A 77 13.28 -1.85 2.22
N TRP A 78 12.20 -1.47 2.92
CA TRP A 78 11.09 -0.68 2.36
C TRP A 78 10.33 -1.34 1.21
N ARG A 79 10.36 -2.66 1.15
CA ARG A 79 9.52 -3.47 0.27
C ARG A 79 8.71 -4.46 1.10
N PRO A 80 7.45 -4.74 0.73
CA PRO A 80 6.70 -5.79 1.42
C PRO A 80 7.36 -7.14 1.19
N VAL A 81 7.43 -7.95 2.23
CA VAL A 81 7.83 -9.35 2.11
C VAL A 81 6.63 -10.11 1.56
N VAL A 82 6.82 -10.80 0.43
CA VAL A 82 5.78 -11.60 -0.22
C VAL A 82 6.25 -13.00 -0.54
N ASP A 83 5.30 -13.95 -0.61
CA ASP A 83 5.55 -15.29 -1.14
C ASP A 83 5.67 -15.29 -2.67
N ALA A 84 5.89 -16.48 -3.26
CA ALA A 84 5.99 -16.66 -4.70
C ALA A 84 4.72 -16.28 -5.49
N CYS A 85 3.57 -16.20 -4.81
CA CYS A 85 2.28 -15.83 -5.36
C CYS A 85 1.92 -14.35 -5.10
N GLY A 86 2.80 -13.58 -4.43
CA GLY A 86 2.55 -12.20 -4.06
C GLY A 86 1.73 -12.02 -2.79
N ARG A 87 1.49 -13.07 -1.99
CA ARG A 87 0.81 -12.96 -0.69
C ARG A 87 1.72 -12.25 0.31
N THR A 88 1.18 -11.29 1.06
CA THR A 88 1.90 -10.65 2.16
C THR A 88 1.73 -11.47 3.45
N SER A 89 2.27 -10.97 4.57
CA SER A 89 2.03 -11.56 5.89
C SER A 89 0.63 -11.27 6.45
N ALA A 90 -0.12 -10.34 5.87
CA ALA A 90 -1.51 -10.08 6.25
C ALA A 90 -2.45 -10.99 5.44
N ALA A 91 -3.44 -11.57 6.12
CA ALA A 91 -4.43 -12.43 5.49
C ALA A 91 -5.16 -11.69 4.36
N ASP A 92 -5.34 -12.37 3.23
CA ASP A 92 -6.09 -11.89 2.07
C ASP A 92 -5.55 -10.58 1.43
N VAL A 93 -4.30 -10.24 1.73
CA VAL A 93 -3.59 -9.09 1.15
C VAL A 93 -2.46 -9.57 0.24
N PHE A 94 -2.43 -9.01 -0.97
CA PHE A 94 -1.45 -9.32 -2.01
C PHE A 94 -0.74 -8.05 -2.47
N ALA A 95 0.49 -8.18 -2.98
CA ALA A 95 1.24 -7.09 -3.59
C ALA A 95 1.88 -7.52 -4.91
N ALA A 96 1.92 -6.59 -5.88
CA ALA A 96 2.48 -6.83 -7.20
C ALA A 96 3.09 -5.56 -7.82
N GLY A 97 3.91 -5.74 -8.85
CA GLY A 97 4.50 -4.65 -9.63
C GLY A 97 5.73 -4.04 -8.96
N ALA A 98 5.94 -2.74 -9.19
CA ALA A 98 7.16 -2.05 -8.74
C ALA A 98 7.40 -2.14 -7.23
N LEU A 99 6.31 -2.22 -6.45
CA LEU A 99 6.33 -2.36 -5.00
C LEU A 99 7.11 -3.62 -4.54
N VAL A 100 7.00 -4.72 -5.29
CA VAL A 100 7.69 -5.99 -5.02
C VAL A 100 8.91 -6.23 -5.91
N GLY A 101 9.32 -5.24 -6.72
CA GLY A 101 10.57 -5.28 -7.48
C GLY A 101 10.45 -5.41 -8.99
N ALA A 102 9.24 -5.31 -9.58
CA ALA A 102 9.14 -5.26 -11.03
C ALA A 102 9.85 -4.04 -11.62
N ALA A 103 10.86 -4.27 -12.46
CA ALA A 103 11.60 -3.21 -13.14
C ALA A 103 10.94 -2.77 -14.46
N THR A 104 10.10 -3.61 -15.06
CA THR A 104 9.46 -3.34 -16.35
C THR A 104 7.93 -3.50 -16.26
N ALA A 105 7.23 -2.91 -17.23
CA ALA A 105 5.78 -3.06 -17.34
C ALA A 105 5.35 -4.52 -17.59
N ASP A 106 6.11 -5.26 -18.40
CA ASP A 106 5.83 -6.68 -18.69
C ASP A 106 6.04 -7.57 -17.46
N GLU A 107 7.10 -7.31 -16.70
CA GLU A 107 7.34 -7.95 -15.40
C GLU A 107 6.18 -7.66 -14.44
N ALA A 108 5.77 -6.40 -14.32
CA ALA A 108 4.66 -6.01 -13.46
C ALA A 108 3.34 -6.68 -13.91
N ALA A 109 3.06 -6.74 -15.21
CA ALA A 109 1.88 -7.42 -15.74
C ALA A 109 1.93 -8.93 -15.49
N ARG A 110 3.09 -9.58 -15.60
CA ARG A 110 3.25 -11.00 -15.23
C ARG A 110 2.94 -11.22 -13.75
N GLN A 111 3.50 -10.40 -12.86
CA GLN A 111 3.23 -10.47 -11.43
C GLN A 111 1.74 -10.27 -11.10
N GLY A 112 1.07 -9.33 -11.78
CA GLY A 112 -0.37 -9.13 -11.65
C GLY A 112 -1.19 -10.38 -12.02
N ARG A 113 -0.80 -11.10 -13.08
CA ARG A 113 -1.44 -12.37 -13.46
C ARG A 113 -1.20 -13.47 -12.44
N ILE A 114 0.02 -13.58 -11.90
CA ILE A 114 0.37 -14.55 -10.85
C ILE A 114 -0.53 -14.34 -9.61
N VAL A 115 -0.66 -13.10 -9.15
CA VAL A 115 -1.54 -12.77 -8.01
C VAL A 115 -3.00 -13.14 -8.31
N ALA A 116 -3.51 -12.78 -9.49
CA ALA A 116 -4.89 -13.11 -9.85
C ALA A 116 -5.15 -14.62 -9.95
N GLN A 117 -4.20 -15.39 -10.49
CA GLN A 117 -4.29 -16.85 -10.53
C GLN A 117 -4.29 -17.45 -9.12
N ALA A 118 -3.46 -16.92 -8.22
CA ALA A 118 -3.43 -17.34 -6.82
C ALA A 118 -4.75 -17.07 -6.08
N ILE A 119 -5.38 -15.91 -6.34
CA ILE A 119 -6.72 -15.57 -5.82
C ILE A 119 -7.79 -16.53 -6.35
N LEU A 120 -7.71 -16.89 -7.64
CA LEU A 120 -8.63 -17.85 -8.27
C LEU A 120 -8.37 -19.31 -7.86
N GLY A 121 -7.40 -19.59 -6.97
CA GLY A 121 -7.01 -20.95 -6.59
C GLY A 121 -6.39 -21.77 -7.74
N ARG A 122 -5.89 -21.11 -8.79
CA ARG A 122 -5.25 -21.74 -9.94
C ARG A 122 -3.74 -21.83 -9.73
N ALA A 123 -3.11 -22.81 -10.37
CA ALA A 123 -1.66 -22.88 -10.41
C ALA A 123 -1.10 -21.62 -11.10
N PRO A 124 -0.20 -20.86 -10.46
CA PRO A 124 0.36 -19.65 -11.05
C PRO A 124 1.34 -20.00 -12.19
N GLU A 125 1.30 -19.23 -13.27
CA GLU A 125 2.24 -19.31 -14.40
C GLU A 125 3.60 -18.66 -14.04
N GLY A 126 4.23 -19.19 -12.99
CA GLY A 126 5.53 -18.75 -12.50
C GLY A 126 5.47 -18.15 -11.10
N THR A 127 6.56 -17.49 -10.72
CA THR A 127 6.77 -16.99 -9.37
C THR A 127 7.19 -15.52 -9.38
N ILE A 128 6.76 -14.76 -8.38
CA ILE A 128 7.30 -13.44 -8.10
C ILE A 128 8.70 -13.63 -7.49
N ALA A 129 9.73 -13.17 -8.20
CA ALA A 129 11.09 -13.19 -7.69
C ALA A 129 11.25 -12.05 -6.68
N VAL A 130 11.48 -12.40 -5.41
CA VAL A 130 11.87 -11.41 -4.39
C VAL A 130 13.31 -11.01 -4.70
N GLY A 131 13.48 -9.87 -5.37
CA GLY A 131 14.81 -9.34 -5.65
C GLY A 131 15.60 -9.07 -4.37
N ALA A 132 16.93 -9.18 -4.45
CA ALA A 132 17.79 -8.73 -3.36
C ALA A 132 17.48 -7.25 -3.02
N PRO A 133 17.51 -6.85 -1.73
CA PRO A 133 17.32 -5.46 -1.37
C PRO A 133 18.36 -4.60 -2.12
N PRO A 134 17.99 -3.43 -2.66
CA PRO A 134 18.94 -2.56 -3.33
C PRO A 134 20.08 -2.18 -2.37
N GLU A 135 21.34 -2.27 -2.83
CA GLU A 135 22.53 -2.07 -1.99
C GLU A 135 22.59 -0.69 -1.32
N ARG A 136 21.90 0.31 -1.89
CA ARG A 136 21.66 1.62 -1.27
C ARG A 136 20.33 2.18 -1.75
N VAL A 137 19.47 2.58 -0.81
CA VAL A 137 18.38 3.53 -1.09
C VAL A 137 18.80 4.84 -0.42
N GLY A 138 18.94 5.91 -1.19
CA GLY A 138 19.21 7.23 -0.61
C GLY A 138 18.03 7.63 0.28
N GLU A 139 18.31 8.24 1.44
CA GLU A 139 17.28 8.70 2.39
C GLU A 139 16.18 9.57 1.72
N ASP A 140 16.55 10.30 0.66
CA ASP A 140 15.65 11.15 -0.11
C ASP A 140 14.65 10.38 -1.01
N ASP A 141 15.05 9.24 -1.56
CA ASP A 141 14.17 8.39 -2.37
C ASP A 141 13.16 7.64 -1.48
N LEU A 142 13.56 7.36 -0.24
CA LEU A 142 12.71 6.75 0.79
C LEU A 142 11.59 7.69 1.22
N LEU A 143 11.86 8.99 1.34
CA LEU A 143 10.87 10.00 1.70
C LEU A 143 9.86 10.22 0.55
N ALA A 144 10.34 10.33 -0.68
CA ALA A 144 9.48 10.53 -1.86
C ALA A 144 8.51 9.35 -2.10
N ALA A 145 9.01 8.12 -1.95
CA ALA A 145 8.20 6.90 -2.10
C ALA A 145 7.14 6.75 -1.00
N SER A 146 7.47 7.16 0.23
CA SER A 146 6.56 7.07 1.39
C SER A 146 5.43 8.09 1.34
N LEU A 147 5.66 9.26 0.74
CA LEU A 147 4.71 10.36 0.69
C LEU A 147 3.85 10.40 -0.59
N GLY A 148 4.12 9.53 -1.56
CA GLY A 148 3.44 9.58 -2.87
C GLY A 148 3.70 10.88 -3.64
N VAL A 149 4.78 11.58 -3.31
CA VAL A 149 5.17 12.86 -3.92
C VAL A 149 6.08 12.58 -5.12
N THR A 150 5.60 12.87 -6.32
CA THR A 150 6.48 13.10 -7.46
C THR A 150 7.22 14.42 -7.20
N LYS A 151 8.57 14.42 -7.26
CA LYS A 151 9.41 15.62 -7.04
C LYS A 151 8.75 16.90 -7.58
N VAL A 152 8.31 17.79 -6.68
CA VAL A 152 8.04 19.19 -7.00
C VAL A 152 9.16 19.98 -6.33
N ALA A 153 10.08 20.50 -7.13
CA ALA A 153 11.13 21.38 -6.64
C ALA A 153 10.47 22.68 -6.12
N LEU A 154 10.50 22.90 -4.81
CA LEU A 154 10.19 24.20 -4.23
C LEU A 154 11.44 25.08 -4.29
N ARG A 155 11.26 26.31 -4.77
CA ARG A 155 12.34 27.23 -5.14
C ARG A 155 13.12 27.80 -3.95
N ASP A 156 12.65 27.60 -2.72
CA ASP A 156 13.14 28.32 -1.53
C ASP A 156 13.44 27.40 -0.33
N GLY A 157 14.05 26.24 -0.56
CA GLY A 157 14.90 25.55 0.44
C GLY A 157 14.24 25.04 1.74
N GLY A 158 12.92 25.10 1.90
CA GLY A 158 12.22 24.58 3.08
C GLY A 158 11.58 23.22 2.84
N ILE A 159 12.19 22.14 3.35
CA ILE A 159 11.51 20.86 3.55
C ILE A 159 10.92 20.87 4.97
N VAL A 160 9.60 21.04 5.08
CA VAL A 160 8.86 20.65 6.29
C VAL A 160 8.07 19.40 5.93
N GLY A 161 8.67 18.23 6.16
CA GLY A 161 8.10 16.96 5.74
C GLY A 161 8.54 15.81 6.64
N ILE A 162 7.70 15.49 7.63
CA ILE A 162 7.59 14.21 8.33
C ILE A 162 8.94 13.58 8.72
N ALA A 163 9.78 14.34 9.42
CA ALA A 163 10.96 13.83 10.13
C ALA A 163 10.82 13.95 11.67
N THR A 164 9.64 14.31 12.16
CA THR A 164 9.44 14.70 13.57
C THR A 164 8.82 13.62 14.47
N ALA A 165 8.88 12.34 14.08
CA ALA A 165 8.42 11.24 14.96
C ALA A 165 9.50 10.21 15.31
N ALA A 166 10.70 10.27 14.72
CA ALA A 166 11.74 9.25 14.95
C ALA A 166 12.86 9.71 15.91
N ARG A 167 12.74 10.87 16.57
CA ARG A 167 13.74 11.35 17.54
C ARG A 167 13.04 11.90 18.78
N HIS A 168 13.43 11.34 19.94
CA HIS A 168 12.92 11.54 21.31
C HIS A 168 11.63 10.73 21.60
N ARG A 169 11.58 9.79 22.55
CA ARG A 169 12.21 9.72 23.88
C ARG A 169 12.62 8.29 24.27
N THR A 170 13.72 8.21 25.02
CA THR A 170 14.00 7.17 26.02
C THR A 170 12.80 6.98 26.95
N ASP A 171 12.39 5.74 27.15
CA ASP A 171 11.45 5.28 28.19
C ASP A 171 10.06 5.94 28.23
N ALA A 172 9.18 5.65 27.26
CA ALA A 172 7.71 5.68 27.43
C ALA A 172 7.00 5.23 26.14
N GLU A 173 6.08 4.26 26.29
CA GLU A 173 5.00 3.79 25.39
C GLU A 173 5.14 3.94 23.84
N PRO A 174 4.96 2.84 23.07
CA PRO A 174 5.08 2.90 21.62
C PRO A 174 3.96 3.72 20.97
N ILE A 175 4.34 4.65 20.10
CA ILE A 175 3.40 5.45 19.31
C ILE A 175 2.82 4.55 18.19
N PRO A 176 1.49 4.39 18.08
CA PRO A 176 0.88 3.63 16.99
C PRO A 176 1.12 4.33 15.64
N PHE A 177 1.95 3.73 14.79
CA PHE A 177 2.26 4.26 13.46
C PHE A 177 1.24 3.73 12.44
N ALA A 178 0.23 4.54 12.10
CA ALA A 178 -0.75 4.27 11.07
C ALA A 178 -0.55 5.22 9.89
N PRO A 179 0.39 4.93 8.97
CA PRO A 179 0.72 5.86 7.91
C PRO A 179 -0.49 6.00 6.96
N ALA A 180 -0.74 7.25 6.57
CA ALA A 180 -1.84 7.62 5.70
C ALA A 180 -1.35 8.68 4.71
N THR A 181 -1.84 8.61 3.47
CA THR A 181 -1.58 9.69 2.50
C THR A 181 -2.33 10.96 2.95
N PRO A 182 -1.72 12.15 2.91
CA PRO A 182 -2.43 13.38 3.20
C PRO A 182 -3.67 13.54 2.30
N ILE A 183 -4.78 13.95 2.92
CA ILE A 183 -6.05 14.23 2.23
C ILE A 183 -6.53 15.65 2.56
N PRO A 184 -7.35 16.27 1.70
CA PRO A 184 -7.87 17.61 1.97
C PRO A 184 -8.63 17.67 3.29
N PHE A 185 -8.32 18.69 4.12
CA PHE A 185 -8.96 18.86 5.43
C PHE A 185 -10.49 18.95 5.34
N ALA A 186 -11.02 19.60 4.30
CA ALA A 186 -12.46 19.69 4.06
C ALA A 186 -13.13 18.32 3.92
N ALA A 187 -12.47 17.37 3.26
CA ALA A 187 -12.99 16.01 3.10
C ALA A 187 -12.98 15.25 4.43
N LEU A 188 -11.96 15.46 5.26
CA LEU A 188 -11.88 14.86 6.61
C LEU A 188 -12.92 15.46 7.57
N ALA A 189 -13.08 16.79 7.54
CA ALA A 189 -14.02 17.52 8.39
C ALA A 189 -15.48 17.13 8.10
N ALA A 190 -15.82 16.86 6.84
CA ALA A 190 -17.14 16.34 6.45
C ALA A 190 -17.49 14.99 7.11
N ARG A 191 -16.51 14.29 7.67
CA ARG A 191 -16.63 12.94 8.23
C ARG A 191 -16.58 12.90 9.77
N ALA A 192 -16.34 14.03 10.45
CA ALA A 192 -16.03 14.13 11.88
C ALA A 192 -17.16 13.68 12.86
N GLY A 193 -18.23 13.05 12.39
CA GLY A 193 -19.27 12.45 13.23
C GLY A 193 -18.88 11.11 13.87
N GLU A 194 -17.85 10.41 13.37
CA GLU A 194 -17.47 9.07 13.85
C GLU A 194 -15.96 8.97 14.11
N ARG A 195 -15.56 8.83 15.38
CA ARG A 195 -14.17 8.59 15.77
C ARG A 195 -13.87 7.08 15.65
N PRO A 196 -12.84 6.65 14.90
CA PRO A 196 -12.50 5.23 14.81
C PRO A 196 -12.01 4.69 16.18
N PRO A 197 -12.29 3.41 16.49
CA PRO A 197 -11.83 2.79 17.74
C PRO A 197 -10.30 2.65 17.77
N PRO A 198 -9.67 2.68 18.97
CA PRO A 198 -8.23 2.48 19.13
C PRO A 198 -7.80 1.05 18.72
N ARG A 199 -6.59 0.89 18.17
CA ARG A 199 -6.08 -0.37 17.57
C ARG A 199 -4.90 -0.98 18.35
N PRO A 200 -4.67 -2.30 18.26
CA PRO A 200 -3.51 -2.98 18.85
C PRO A 200 -2.19 -2.61 18.16
N LEU A 201 -1.08 -2.79 18.89
CA LEU A 201 0.26 -2.33 18.55
C LEU A 201 0.91 -3.17 17.43
N GLN A 202 1.55 -2.53 16.46
CA GLN A 202 2.32 -3.20 15.41
C GLN A 202 3.80 -3.23 15.78
N ILE A 203 4.42 -4.41 15.73
CA ILE A 203 5.82 -4.64 16.09
C ILE A 203 6.64 -4.74 14.80
N ASP A 204 7.76 -4.02 14.73
CA ASP A 204 8.79 -4.22 13.72
C ASP A 204 9.72 -5.34 14.17
N GLU A 205 9.78 -6.43 13.40
CA GLU A 205 10.64 -7.59 13.70
C GLU A 205 12.12 -7.30 13.46
N ALA A 206 12.50 -6.15 12.89
CA ALA A 206 13.91 -5.77 12.72
C ALA A 206 14.59 -5.27 14.02
N LEU A 207 13.86 -5.22 15.13
CA LEU A 207 14.34 -4.71 16.44
C LEU A 207 14.28 -5.76 17.57
N ALA A 208 14.10 -7.05 17.25
CA ALA A 208 14.14 -8.17 18.20
C ALA A 208 15.48 -8.94 18.11
#